data_AF-A0A9D9YP45-F1
#
_entry.id   AF-A0A9D9YP45-F1
#
_cell.length_a   1.000
_cell.length_b   1.000
_cell.length_c   1.000
_cell.angle_alpha   90.00
_cell.angle_beta   90.00
_cell.angle_gamma   90.00
#
_symmetry.space_group_name_H-M   'P 1'
#
loop_
_entity.id
_entity.type
_entity.pdbx_description
1 polymer ?
#
loop_
_entity_poly.entity_id
_entity_poly.type
_entity_poly.pdbx_seq_one_letter_code
_entity_poly.pdbx_strand_id
1 'polypeptide(L)'
;MKKIKLYITDLQLHARTFRPAEKFIKTIKSDQNGNPFGRIYGNNEKPEVGDNGVFRFSIPLPDDLQEQISKGLVEVEIVTPSGGVPIHLSQDTVEKIVSLEKKKLRKISRTRYWRK
;
A
#
# COMPACT_ATOMS: atom_id res chain seq x y z
N MET A 1 -6.29 -27.56 13.66
CA MET A 1 -6.53 -26.18 13.19
C MET A 1 -5.58 -25.91 12.03
N LYS A 2 -6.07 -25.42 10.89
CA LYS A 2 -5.23 -25.20 9.71
C LYS A 2 -4.54 -23.84 9.84
N LYS A 3 -3.22 -23.77 9.64
CA LYS A 3 -2.46 -22.51 9.67
C LYS A 3 -2.22 -22.02 8.25
N ILE A 4 -2.53 -20.76 7.98
CA ILE A 4 -2.24 -20.09 6.71
C ILE A 4 -1.22 -18.99 6.99
N LYS A 5 -0.11 -19.02 6.27
CA LYS A 5 0.93 -17.99 6.35
C LYS A 5 0.70 -16.95 5.27
N LEU A 6 0.56 -15.69 5.66
CA LEU A 6 0.52 -14.55 4.76
C LEU A 6 1.88 -13.87 4.79
N TYR A 7 2.62 -13.99 3.69
CA TYR A 7 3.90 -13.32 3.52
C TYR A 7 3.67 -11.94 2.92
N ILE A 8 3.99 -10.90 3.70
CA ILE A 8 3.96 -9.52 3.19
C ILE A 8 5.34 -9.22 2.61
N THR A 9 5.44 -9.13 1.29
CA THR A 9 6.71 -8.91 0.59
C THR A 9 7.04 -7.44 0.39
N ASP A 10 6.03 -6.64 0.02
CA ASP A 10 6.18 -5.23 -0.33
C ASP A 10 4.84 -4.50 -0.20
N LEU A 11 4.91 -3.18 -0.02
CA LEU A 11 3.75 -2.28 -0.06
C LEU A 11 3.97 -1.25 -1.17
N GLN A 12 2.99 -1.10 -2.05
CA GLN A 12 3.05 -0.11 -3.12
C GLN A 12 1.95 0.94 -2.95
N LEU A 13 2.36 2.20 -2.83
CA LEU A 13 1.47 3.34 -2.62
C LEU A 13 1.10 4.00 -3.94
N HIS A 14 -0.20 4.17 -4.16
CA HIS A 14 -0.79 4.81 -5.32
C HIS A 14 -1.50 6.11 -4.98
N ALA A 15 -1.46 7.05 -5.91
CA ALA A 15 -2.19 8.31 -5.85
C ALA A 15 -3.53 8.26 -6.57
N ARG A 16 -3.69 7.30 -7.50
CA ARG A 16 -4.91 7.05 -8.27
C ARG A 16 -5.48 5.68 -7.93
N THR A 17 -6.78 5.62 -7.68
CA THR A 17 -7.53 4.39 -7.35
C THR A 17 -7.65 3.38 -8.49
N PHE A 18 -7.47 3.80 -9.74
CA PHE A 18 -7.86 3.01 -10.92
C PHE A 18 -6.72 2.29 -11.65
N ARG A 19 -5.44 2.58 -11.34
CA ARG A 19 -4.33 1.92 -12.04
C ARG A 19 -3.80 0.77 -11.20
N PRO A 20 -3.91 -0.49 -11.68
CA PRO A 20 -3.23 -1.58 -11.02
C PRO A 20 -1.74 -1.30 -11.01
N ALA A 21 -1.12 -1.51 -9.85
CA ALA A 21 0.30 -1.37 -9.65
C ALA A 21 1.07 -2.16 -10.72
N GLU A 22 2.03 -1.55 -11.42
CA GLU A 22 2.96 -2.35 -12.21
C GLU A 22 3.67 -3.34 -11.28
N LYS A 23 3.86 -4.57 -11.75
CA LYS A 23 4.61 -5.56 -10.98
C LYS A 23 6.03 -5.05 -10.76
N PHE A 24 6.38 -4.64 -9.52
CA PHE A 24 7.78 -4.44 -9.15
C PHE A 24 8.57 -5.73 -9.44
N ILE A 25 7.89 -6.85 -9.21
CA ILE A 25 8.34 -8.17 -9.54
C ILE A 25 7.63 -8.66 -10.83
N LYS A 26 7.99 -8.11 -12.00
CA LYS A 26 7.61 -8.76 -13.29
C LYS A 26 8.19 -10.19 -13.39
N THR A 27 9.22 -10.48 -12.59
CA THR A 27 10.10 -11.64 -12.73
C THR A 27 9.70 -12.85 -11.87
N ILE A 28 9.08 -12.67 -10.71
CA ILE A 28 8.77 -13.77 -9.80
C ILE A 28 7.25 -14.01 -9.83
N LYS A 29 6.85 -15.06 -10.56
CA LYS A 29 5.44 -15.48 -10.71
C LYS A 29 4.96 -16.35 -9.55
N SER A 30 5.88 -16.93 -8.79
CA SER A 30 5.61 -17.87 -7.71
C SER A 30 6.70 -17.84 -6.65
N ASP A 31 6.37 -18.18 -5.41
CA ASP A 31 7.38 -18.39 -4.36
C ASP A 31 8.32 -19.58 -4.71
N GLN A 32 9.31 -19.86 -3.86
CA GLN A 32 10.21 -21.00 -4.02
C GLN A 32 9.49 -22.36 -4.05
N ASN A 33 8.22 -22.40 -3.62
CA ASN A 33 7.37 -23.59 -3.58
C ASN A 33 6.35 -23.64 -4.72
N GLY A 34 6.39 -22.70 -5.68
CA GLY A 34 5.46 -22.65 -6.80
C GLY A 34 4.09 -22.03 -6.48
N ASN A 35 3.89 -21.47 -5.29
CA ASN A 35 2.63 -20.81 -4.93
C ASN A 35 2.51 -19.45 -5.64
N PRO A 36 1.37 -19.15 -6.28
CA PRO A 36 1.19 -17.89 -6.99
C PRO A 36 1.21 -16.70 -6.02
N PHE A 37 1.94 -15.64 -6.38
CA PHE A 37 1.86 -14.39 -5.65
C PHE A 37 0.50 -13.73 -5.89
N GLY A 38 -0.30 -13.65 -4.81
CA GLY A 38 -1.53 -12.86 -4.78
C GLY A 38 -1.23 -11.37 -4.62
N ARG A 39 -2.18 -10.52 -5.02
CA ARG A 39 -2.17 -9.09 -4.71
C ARG A 39 -3.48 -8.70 -4.08
N ILE A 40 -3.39 -8.00 -2.97
CA ILE A 40 -4.52 -7.40 -2.29
C ILE A 40 -4.44 -5.89 -2.53
N TYR A 41 -5.52 -5.32 -3.05
CA TYR A 41 -5.64 -3.88 -3.23
C TYR A 41 -6.53 -3.34 -2.12
N GLY A 42 -5.97 -2.49 -1.27
CA GLY A 42 -6.72 -1.74 -0.27
C GLY A 42 -6.88 -0.29 -0.71
N ASN A 43 -8.12 0.22 -0.72
CA ASN A 43 -8.36 1.65 -0.86
C ASN A 43 -8.62 2.23 0.54
N ASN A 44 -7.61 2.88 1.12
CA ASN A 44 -7.82 3.67 2.33
C ASN A 44 -8.27 5.06 1.88
N GLU A 45 -9.58 5.29 1.77
CA GLU A 45 -10.15 6.57 1.32
C GLU A 45 -9.65 7.75 2.16
N LYS A 46 -9.34 7.49 3.44
CA LYS A 46 -8.63 8.41 4.34
C LYS A 46 -7.70 7.58 5.23
N PRO A 47 -6.37 7.78 5.15
CA PRO A 47 -5.48 7.15 6.13
C PRO A 47 -5.80 7.73 7.50
N GLU A 48 -6.07 6.87 8.48
CA GLU A 48 -6.17 7.28 9.87
C GLU A 48 -4.78 7.70 10.33
N VAL A 49 -4.64 8.97 10.65
CA VAL A 49 -3.44 9.51 11.30
C VAL A 49 -3.60 9.20 12.78
N GLY A 50 -2.89 8.18 13.25
CA GLY A 50 -2.77 7.91 14.67
C GLY A 50 -1.87 8.94 15.36
N ASP A 51 -1.81 8.86 16.68
CA ASP A 51 -0.92 9.70 17.47
C ASP A 51 0.54 9.55 17.01
N ASN A 52 1.29 10.65 17.02
CA ASN A 52 2.71 10.73 16.63
C ASN A 52 3.02 10.45 15.15
N GLY A 53 2.07 10.66 14.24
CA GLY A 53 2.32 10.53 12.79
C GLY A 53 2.41 9.08 12.31
N VAL A 54 1.89 8.15 13.11
CA VAL A 54 1.73 6.75 12.72
C VAL A 54 0.55 6.64 11.77
N PHE A 55 0.80 6.17 10.54
CA PHE A 55 -0.25 5.88 9.57
C PHE A 55 -0.75 4.46 9.76
N ARG A 56 -2.05 4.30 9.97
CA ARG A 56 -2.70 2.99 9.99
C ARG A 56 -3.32 2.69 8.62
N PHE A 57 -3.11 1.47 8.15
CA PHE A 57 -3.71 0.96 6.92
C PHE A 57 -4.31 -0.42 7.16
N SER A 58 -5.47 -0.65 6.57
CA SER A 58 -6.13 -1.94 6.60
C SER A 58 -5.86 -2.69 5.30
N ILE A 59 -5.45 -3.96 5.41
CA ILE A 59 -5.28 -4.86 4.27
C ILE A 59 -6.54 -5.73 4.18
N PRO A 60 -7.41 -5.55 3.18
CA PRO A 60 -8.62 -6.35 3.07
C PRO A 60 -8.28 -7.80 2.73
N LEU A 61 -8.63 -8.74 3.60
CA LEU A 61 -8.48 -10.16 3.28
C LEU A 61 -9.59 -10.62 2.33
N PRO A 62 -9.35 -11.63 1.47
CA PRO A 62 -10.42 -12.23 0.66
C PRO A 62 -11.58 -12.74 1.52
N ASP A 63 -12.82 -12.60 1.04
CA ASP A 63 -14.03 -12.94 1.80
C ASP A 63 -14.03 -14.40 2.28
N ASP A 64 -13.61 -15.33 1.42
CA ASP A 64 -13.47 -16.76 1.74
C ASP A 64 -12.52 -16.99 2.94
N LEU A 65 -11.45 -16.20 3.03
CA LEU A 65 -10.47 -16.29 4.11
C LEU A 65 -11.02 -15.66 5.38
N GLN A 66 -11.72 -14.52 5.28
CA GLN A 66 -12.39 -13.89 6.43
C GLN A 66 -13.43 -14.82 7.06
N GLU A 67 -14.21 -15.52 6.23
CA GLU A 67 -15.22 -16.48 6.68
C GLU A 67 -14.59 -17.69 7.38
N GLN A 68 -13.46 -18.18 6.87
CA GLN A 68 -12.71 -19.28 7.52
C GLN A 68 -12.11 -18.87 8.86
N ILE A 69 -11.65 -17.62 8.98
CA ILE A 69 -11.13 -17.05 10.24
C ILE A 69 -12.26 -16.88 11.25
N SER A 70 -13.40 -16.29 10.85
CA SER A 70 -14.52 -16.02 11.76
C SER A 70 -15.15 -17.30 12.31
N LYS A 71 -15.14 -18.38 11.52
CA LYS A 71 -15.55 -19.73 11.94
C LYS A 71 -14.49 -20.48 12.76
N GLY A 72 -13.32 -19.89 13.00
CA GLY A 72 -12.23 -20.51 13.76
C GLY A 72 -11.58 -21.72 13.06
N LEU A 73 -11.81 -21.90 11.76
CA LEU A 73 -11.29 -23.03 10.99
C LEU A 73 -9.80 -22.86 10.66
N VAL A 74 -9.37 -21.60 10.56
CA VAL A 74 -8.03 -21.20 10.15
C VAL A 74 -7.43 -20.18 11.10
N GLU A 75 -6.14 -20.37 11.41
CA GLU A 75 -5.30 -19.36 12.05
C GLU A 75 -4.42 -18.70 10.98
N VAL A 76 -4.36 -17.37 10.98
CA VAL A 76 -3.53 -16.61 10.04
C VAL A 76 -2.29 -16.08 10.73
N GLU A 77 -1.13 -16.47 10.20
CA GLU A 77 0.17 -15.99 10.64
C GLU A 77 0.69 -14.96 9.63
N ILE A 78 0.87 -13.72 10.06
CA ILE A 78 1.45 -12.66 9.23
C ILE A 78 2.96 -12.73 9.37
N VAL A 79 3.64 -12.97 8.24
CA VAL A 79 5.09 -13.07 8.18
C VAL A 79 5.64 -11.87 7.43
N THR A 80 6.53 -11.13 8.08
CA THR A 80 7.23 -9.97 7.52
C THR A 80 8.74 -10.22 7.49
N PRO A 81 9.49 -9.57 6.57
CA PRO A 81 10.95 -9.61 6.58
C PRO A 81 11.51 -8.98 7.85
N SER A 82 12.60 -9.51 8.38
CA SER A 82 13.25 -8.99 9.61
C SER A 82 13.73 -7.53 9.48
N GLY A 83 14.05 -7.10 8.27
CA GLY A 83 14.44 -5.71 7.95
C GLY A 83 13.26 -4.76 7.73
N GLY A 84 12.02 -5.23 7.91
CA GLY A 84 10.81 -4.48 7.59
C GLY A 84 10.31 -4.73 6.17
N VAL A 85 9.10 -4.22 5.90
CA VAL A 85 8.47 -4.35 4.57
C VAL A 85 8.85 -3.14 3.72
N PRO A 86 9.47 -3.32 2.55
CA PRO A 86 9.80 -2.21 1.67
C PRO A 86 8.53 -1.52 1.17
N ILE A 87 8.54 -0.18 1.22
CA ILE A 87 7.45 0.66 0.73
C ILE A 87 7.91 1.36 -0.56
N HIS A 88 7.14 1.17 -1.63
CA HIS A 88 7.41 1.75 -2.93
C HIS A 88 6.36 2.80 -3.30
N LEU A 89 6.81 3.91 -3.86
CA LEU A 89 5.93 4.91 -4.48
C LEU A 89 5.75 4.55 -5.95
N SER A 90 4.51 4.42 -6.39
CA SER A 90 4.20 4.28 -7.81
C SER A 90 4.48 5.57 -8.58
N GLN A 91 4.65 5.45 -9.89
CA GLN A 91 4.88 6.58 -10.79
C GLN A 91 3.80 7.67 -10.65
N ASP A 92 2.52 7.27 -10.52
CA ASP A 92 1.42 8.22 -10.35
C ASP A 92 1.48 8.98 -9.02
N THR A 93 2.02 8.34 -7.97
CA THR A 93 2.28 9.00 -6.68
C THR A 93 3.38 10.04 -6.81
N VAL A 94 4.49 9.68 -7.47
CA VAL A 94 5.60 10.60 -7.75
C VAL A 94 5.12 11.80 -8.55
N GLU A 95 4.36 11.58 -9.62
CA GLU A 95 3.77 12.66 -10.44
C GLU A 95 2.88 13.60 -9.63
N LYS A 96 2.07 13.06 -8.71
CA LYS A 96 1.19 13.85 -7.86
C LYS A 96 1.98 14.72 -6.88
N ILE A 97 3.04 14.19 -6.27
CA ILE A 97 3.94 14.94 -5.37
C ILE A 97 4.56 16.12 -6.14
N VAL A 98 5.16 15.86 -7.31
CA VAL A 98 5.77 16.89 -8.16
C VAL A 98 4.75 17.97 -8.55
N SER A 99 3.51 17.58 -8.87
CA SER A 99 2.43 18.52 -9.19
C SER A 99 2.03 19.39 -8.00
N LEU A 100 1.96 18.82 -6.79
CA LEU A 100 1.67 19.55 -5.57
C LEU A 100 2.78 20.56 -5.21
N GLU A 101 4.04 20.17 -5.34
CA GLU A 101 5.18 21.07 -5.12
C GLU A 101 5.19 22.23 -6.13
N LYS A 102 4.97 21.95 -7.42
CA LYS A 102 4.83 23.00 -8.45
C LYS A 102 3.69 23.96 -8.12
N LYS A 103 2.55 23.46 -7.62
CA LYS A 103 1.42 24.31 -7.17
C LYS A 103 1.80 25.16 -5.96
N LYS A 104 2.54 24.61 -4.99
CA LYS A 104 3.01 25.33 -3.79
C LYS A 104 3.96 26.47 -4.18
N LEU A 105 4.91 26.22 -5.09
CA LEU A 105 5.81 27.24 -5.63
C LEU A 105 5.06 28.36 -6.37
N ARG A 106 4.04 28.02 -7.18
CA ARG A 106 3.18 29.01 -7.85
C ARG A 106 2.34 29.87 -6.88
N LYS A 107 1.92 29.30 -5.75
CA LYS A 107 1.21 30.09 -4.71
C LYS A 107 2.14 31.11 -4.07
N ILE A 108 3.38 30.71 -3.74
CA ILE A 108 4.40 31.59 -3.15
C ILE A 108 4.78 32.73 -4.11
N SER A 109 4.93 32.45 -5.41
CA SER A 109 5.25 33.50 -6.38
C SER A 109 4.12 34.53 -6.49
N ARG A 110 2.85 34.11 -6.54
CA ARG A 110 1.71 35.04 -6.58
C ARG A 110 1.61 35.89 -5.32
N THR A 111 1.93 35.39 -4.12
CA THR A 111 1.83 36.19 -2.88
C THR A 111 2.83 37.36 -2.85
N ARG A 112 3.98 37.25 -3.52
CA ARG A 112 4.98 38.33 -3.60
C ARG A 112 4.59 39.48 -4.52
N TYR A 113 3.73 39.26 -5.52
CA TYR A 113 3.38 40.30 -6.50
C TYR A 113 2.21 41.20 -6.08
N TRP A 114 1.52 40.89 -4.98
CA TRP A 114 0.41 41.71 -4.44
C TRP A 114 0.81 42.59 -3.25
N ARG A 115 2.12 42.78 -3.01
CA ARG A 115 2.67 43.81 -2.11
C ARG A 115 3.51 44.78 -2.93
N LYS A 116 2.85 45.61 -3.74
CA LYS A 116 3.38 46.87 -4.23
C LYS A 116 2.25 47.88 -4.24
#